data_AF-A0A2U8I355-F1
#
_entry.id   AF-A0A2U8I355-F1
#
_cell.length_a   1.000
_cell.length_b   1.000
_cell.length_c   1.000
_cell.angle_alpha   90.00
_cell.angle_beta   90.00
_cell.angle_gamma   90.00
#
_symmetry.space_group_name_H-M   'P 1'
#
loop_
_entity.id
_entity.type
_entity.pdbx_description
1 polymer ?
#
loop_
_entity_poly.entity_id
_entity_poly.type
_entity_poly.pdbx_seq_one_letter_code
_entity_poly.pdbx_strand_id
1 'polypeptide(L)'
;MKLHLDTEGKAVLENGMPVYLHEDGKAIPFDAVAALNKISALNGEAKSHREAKEALEAKLKAFAGIDDPAKAREALQTLTHIDQKKLIEAGAVDQVKAQITQAFQTQLDEASSKNKTLEAQLYQEMIGGRFSSSTFIQDNLAIPADLVQARFGHAFSIDAGKVVATDAAGNKVFSRRQPGEIAEFEEALEYLIEQYPHKDHILKASGHRGGGSQPTPQQHGHKTLKRSAFDALDIGSKQAALKDGILTG
;
A
#
# COMPACT_ATOMS: atom_id res chain seq x y z
N MET A 1 -74.76 -64.72 30.77
CA MET A 1 -75.13 -64.59 32.19
C MET A 1 -76.65 -64.45 32.29
N LYS A 2 -77.30 -65.09 33.26
CA LYS A 2 -78.74 -64.94 33.53
C LYS A 2 -78.94 -64.48 34.96
N LEU A 3 -79.92 -63.60 35.20
CA LEU A 3 -80.24 -63.14 36.56
C LEU A 3 -80.68 -64.33 37.42
N HIS A 4 -80.13 -64.46 38.64
CA HIS A 4 -80.54 -65.49 39.58
C HIS A 4 -81.86 -65.07 40.22
N LEU A 5 -82.90 -65.91 40.05
CA LEU A 5 -84.23 -65.69 40.61
C LEU A 5 -84.50 -66.70 41.72
N ASP A 6 -85.20 -66.27 42.77
CA ASP A 6 -85.71 -67.15 43.82
C ASP A 6 -86.98 -67.90 43.39
N THR A 7 -87.54 -68.70 44.30
CA THR A 7 -88.75 -69.50 44.05
C THR A 7 -90.02 -68.68 43.82
N GLU A 8 -90.00 -67.38 44.13
CA GLU A 8 -91.10 -66.44 43.87
C GLU A 8 -90.86 -65.59 42.60
N GLY A 9 -89.76 -65.85 41.87
CA GLY A 9 -89.39 -65.12 40.66
C GLY A 9 -88.76 -63.75 40.93
N LYS A 10 -88.31 -63.47 42.16
CA LYS A 10 -87.62 -62.22 42.54
C LYS A 10 -86.11 -62.37 42.41
N ALA A 11 -85.40 -61.27 42.19
CA ALA A 11 -83.94 -61.28 42.06
C ALA A 11 -83.27 -61.62 43.40
N VAL A 12 -82.35 -62.58 43.38
CA VAL A 12 -81.51 -62.89 44.54
C VAL A 12 -80.45 -61.80 44.70
N LEU A 13 -80.39 -61.22 45.90
CA LEU A 13 -79.43 -60.17 46.24
C LEU A 13 -78.37 -60.71 47.21
N GLU A 14 -77.11 -60.40 46.95
CA GLU A 14 -75.99 -60.65 47.85
C GLU A 14 -75.27 -59.32 48.11
N ASN A 15 -75.15 -58.93 49.38
CA ASN A 15 -74.62 -57.61 49.79
C ASN A 15 -75.31 -56.42 49.10
N GLY A 16 -76.62 -56.53 48.82
CA GLY A 16 -77.40 -55.50 48.13
C GLY A 16 -77.23 -55.46 46.61
N MET A 17 -76.46 -56.39 46.02
CA MET A 17 -76.22 -56.47 44.57
C MET A 17 -76.94 -57.68 43.95
N PRO A 18 -77.51 -57.55 42.74
CA PRO A 18 -78.13 -58.68 42.03
C PRO A 18 -77.11 -59.76 41.68
N VAL A 19 -77.46 -61.01 41.98
CA VAL A 19 -76.62 -62.18 41.68
C VAL A 19 -76.95 -62.72 40.29
N TYR A 20 -75.92 -62.96 39.47
CA TYR A 20 -76.06 -63.56 38.15
C TYR A 20 -75.44 -64.95 38.12
N LEU A 21 -76.12 -65.87 37.41
CA LEU A 21 -75.61 -67.18 37.07
C LEU A 21 -74.81 -67.11 35.77
N HIS A 22 -73.55 -67.53 35.85
CA HIS A 22 -72.73 -67.78 34.68
C HIS A 22 -73.07 -69.12 34.02
N GLU A 23 -72.61 -69.31 32.78
CA GLU A 23 -72.86 -70.55 32.03
C GLU A 23 -72.30 -71.80 32.73
N ASP A 24 -71.31 -71.61 33.61
CA ASP A 24 -70.68 -72.65 34.41
C ASP A 24 -71.45 -72.96 35.72
N GLY A 25 -72.65 -72.41 35.91
CA GLY A 25 -73.49 -72.61 37.10
C GLY A 25 -73.05 -71.83 38.35
N LYS A 26 -71.96 -71.06 38.28
CA LYS A 26 -71.49 -70.21 39.39
C LYS A 26 -72.36 -68.96 39.54
N ALA A 27 -72.75 -68.67 40.77
CA ALA A 27 -73.47 -67.47 41.16
C ALA A 27 -72.47 -66.38 41.59
N ILE A 28 -72.54 -65.19 40.99
CA ILE A 28 -71.63 -64.07 41.28
C ILE A 28 -72.46 -62.79 41.43
N PRO A 29 -72.27 -61.98 42.51
CA PRO A 29 -72.89 -60.68 42.64
C PRO A 29 -72.34 -59.69 41.59
N PHE A 30 -73.23 -58.97 40.92
CA PHE A 30 -72.87 -57.98 39.89
C PHE A 30 -72.92 -56.56 40.44
N ASP A 31 -71.76 -55.93 40.54
CA ASP A 31 -71.63 -54.50 40.85
C ASP A 31 -71.77 -53.66 39.58
N ALA A 32 -72.96 -53.12 39.37
CA ALA A 32 -73.24 -52.24 38.24
C ALA A 32 -72.45 -50.92 38.29
N VAL A 33 -72.17 -50.39 39.49
CA VAL A 33 -71.47 -49.11 39.66
C VAL A 33 -69.99 -49.27 39.33
N ALA A 34 -69.34 -50.32 39.85
CA ALA A 34 -67.95 -50.63 39.52
C ALA A 34 -67.78 -50.97 38.03
N ALA A 35 -68.73 -51.69 37.43
CA ALA A 35 -68.71 -52.00 35.99
C ALA A 35 -68.81 -50.72 35.13
N LEU A 36 -69.73 -49.81 35.45
CA LEU A 36 -69.87 -48.53 34.74
C LEU A 36 -68.62 -47.66 34.89
N ASN A 37 -68.03 -47.59 36.09
CA ASN A 37 -66.77 -46.87 36.31
C ASN A 37 -65.63 -47.45 35.46
N LYS A 38 -65.53 -48.78 35.38
CA LYS A 38 -64.52 -49.46 34.57
C LYS A 38 -64.72 -49.23 33.07
N ILE A 39 -65.97 -49.24 32.58
CA ILE A 39 -66.29 -48.90 31.18
C ILE A 39 -65.90 -47.45 30.87
N SER A 40 -66.21 -46.51 31.77
CA SER A 40 -65.83 -45.11 31.59
C SER A 40 -64.31 -44.91 31.57
N ALA A 41 -63.57 -45.62 32.44
CA ALA A 41 -62.11 -45.59 32.45
C ALA A 41 -61.51 -46.14 31.13
N LEU A 42 -61.98 -47.30 30.68
CA LEU A 42 -61.53 -47.93 29.42
C LEU A 42 -61.82 -47.05 28.20
N ASN A 43 -62.98 -46.38 28.16
CA ASN A 43 -63.30 -45.44 27.09
C ASN A 43 -62.39 -44.20 27.11
N GLY A 44 -62.02 -43.72 28.31
CA GLY A 44 -61.05 -42.65 28.48
C GLY A 44 -59.66 -43.04 27.99
N GLU A 45 -59.19 -44.24 28.33
CA GLU A 45 -57.93 -44.80 27.84
C GLU A 45 -57.94 -44.99 26.30
N ALA A 46 -59.01 -45.55 25.75
CA ALA A 46 -59.14 -45.71 24.30
C ALA A 46 -59.10 -44.37 23.55
N LYS A 47 -59.68 -43.32 24.14
CA LYS A 47 -59.60 -41.96 23.62
C LYS A 47 -58.18 -41.41 23.70
N SER A 48 -57.49 -41.54 24.83
CA SER A 48 -56.11 -41.04 24.99
C SER A 48 -55.13 -41.75 24.06
N HIS A 49 -55.29 -43.06 23.83
CA HIS A 49 -54.50 -43.80 22.86
C HIS A 49 -54.73 -43.33 21.41
N ARG A 50 -55.97 -42.98 21.06
CA ARG A 50 -56.28 -42.42 19.74
C ARG A 50 -55.63 -41.06 19.54
N GLU A 51 -55.79 -40.17 20.51
CA GLU A 51 -55.19 -38.82 20.48
C GLU A 51 -53.65 -38.89 20.41
N ALA A 52 -53.03 -39.80 21.19
CA ALA A 52 -51.58 -40.01 21.14
C ALA A 52 -51.12 -40.54 19.78
N LYS A 53 -51.87 -41.47 19.18
CA LYS A 53 -51.58 -42.00 17.85
C LYS A 53 -51.66 -40.90 16.79
N GLU A 54 -52.72 -40.09 16.79
CA GLU A 54 -52.89 -38.98 15.87
C GLU A 54 -51.76 -37.93 16.01
N ALA A 55 -51.36 -37.61 17.24
CA ALA A 55 -50.26 -36.68 17.51
C ALA A 55 -48.90 -37.23 17.03
N LEU A 56 -48.64 -38.53 17.18
CA LEU A 56 -47.42 -39.17 16.69
C LEU A 56 -47.40 -39.25 15.17
N GLU A 57 -48.51 -39.59 14.53
CA GLU A 57 -48.65 -39.60 13.07
C GLU A 57 -48.44 -38.19 12.49
N ALA A 58 -48.97 -37.14 13.13
CA ALA A 58 -48.73 -35.76 12.72
C ALA A 58 -47.23 -35.37 12.80
N LYS A 59 -46.54 -35.78 13.86
CA LYS A 59 -45.08 -35.57 14.00
C LYS A 59 -44.29 -36.37 12.96
N LEU A 60 -44.67 -37.62 12.69
CA LEU A 60 -44.01 -38.46 11.68
C LEU A 60 -44.18 -37.91 10.27
N LYS A 61 -45.34 -37.32 9.94
CA LYS A 61 -45.56 -36.65 8.65
C LYS A 61 -44.58 -35.50 8.39
N ALA A 62 -44.11 -34.80 9.42
CA ALA A 62 -43.09 -33.75 9.26
C ALA A 62 -41.71 -34.30 8.82
N PHE A 63 -41.49 -35.60 8.96
CA PHE A 63 -40.30 -36.31 8.48
C PHE A 63 -40.56 -37.10 7.19
N ALA A 64 -41.74 -36.94 6.57
CA ALA A 64 -42.04 -37.62 5.31
C ALA A 64 -41.07 -37.15 4.21
N GLY A 65 -40.42 -38.11 3.55
CA GLY A 65 -39.36 -37.85 2.56
C GLY A 65 -37.93 -37.95 3.10
N ILE A 66 -37.74 -38.24 4.39
CA ILE A 66 -36.43 -38.59 4.96
C ILE A 66 -36.35 -40.12 5.06
N ASP A 67 -35.82 -40.76 4.02
CA ASP A 67 -35.69 -42.22 3.95
C ASP A 67 -34.65 -42.77 4.94
N ASP A 68 -33.64 -41.95 5.28
CA ASP A 68 -32.57 -42.31 6.22
C ASP A 68 -32.32 -41.16 7.23
N PRO A 69 -32.87 -41.27 8.45
CA PRO A 69 -32.69 -40.25 9.49
C PRO A 69 -31.24 -40.06 9.94
N ALA A 70 -30.38 -41.08 9.81
CA ALA A 70 -28.97 -40.97 10.15
C ALA A 70 -28.24 -40.11 9.11
N LYS A 71 -28.46 -40.36 7.82
CA LYS A 71 -27.91 -39.53 6.73
C LYS A 71 -28.42 -38.09 6.78
N ALA A 72 -29.69 -37.88 7.15
CA ALA A 72 -30.21 -36.51 7.31
C ALA A 72 -29.47 -35.75 8.44
N ARG A 73 -29.15 -36.42 9.56
CA ARG A 73 -28.35 -35.81 10.64
C ARG A 73 -26.91 -35.56 10.21
N GLU A 74 -26.29 -36.50 9.49
CA GLU A 74 -24.94 -36.32 8.95
C GLU A 74 -24.89 -35.18 7.92
N ALA A 75 -25.90 -35.03 7.07
CA ALA A 75 -26.01 -33.93 6.13
C ALA A 75 -26.15 -32.58 6.85
N LEU A 76 -26.98 -32.50 7.90
CA LEU A 76 -27.10 -31.31 8.73
C LEU A 76 -25.79 -30.98 9.45
N GLN A 77 -25.09 -31.98 10.02
CA GLN A 77 -23.76 -31.78 10.62
C GLN A 77 -22.74 -31.28 9.58
N THR A 78 -22.74 -31.87 8.39
CA THR A 78 -21.86 -31.44 7.30
C THR A 78 -22.14 -30.00 6.87
N LEU A 79 -23.41 -29.60 6.77
CA LEU A 79 -23.80 -28.22 6.48
C LEU A 79 -23.31 -27.25 7.57
N THR A 80 -23.45 -27.61 8.85
CA THR A 80 -22.94 -26.77 9.95
C THR A 80 -21.42 -26.61 9.90
N HIS A 81 -20.68 -27.66 9.53
CA HIS A 81 -19.23 -27.59 9.34
C HIS A 81 -18.83 -26.75 8.12
N ILE A 82 -19.61 -26.81 7.03
CA ILE A 82 -19.40 -25.95 5.85
C ILE A 82 -19.60 -24.48 6.21
N ASP A 83 -20.63 -24.12 6.97
CA ASP A 83 -20.86 -22.73 7.40
C ASP A 83 -19.78 -22.24 8.36
N GLN A 84 -19.34 -23.07 9.32
CA GLN A 84 -18.21 -22.74 10.18
C GLN A 84 -16.93 -22.51 9.37
N LYS A 85 -16.64 -23.38 8.40
CA LYS A 85 -15.47 -23.25 7.52
C LYS A 85 -15.56 -22.00 6.66
N LYS A 86 -16.73 -21.67 6.10
CA LYS A 86 -16.97 -20.43 5.35
C LYS A 86 -16.81 -19.18 6.20
N LEU A 87 -17.22 -19.19 7.47
CA LEU A 87 -17.03 -18.06 8.39
C LEU A 87 -15.55 -17.86 8.75
N ILE A 88 -14.81 -18.96 8.97
CA ILE A 88 -13.36 -18.93 9.19
C ILE A 88 -12.64 -18.45 7.93
N GLU A 89 -12.99 -18.98 6.76
CA GLU A 89 -12.44 -18.55 5.48
C GLU A 89 -12.79 -17.10 5.17
N ALA A 90 -14.00 -16.62 5.47
CA ALA A 90 -14.37 -15.21 5.29
C ALA A 90 -13.51 -14.29 6.17
N GLY A 91 -13.35 -14.60 7.45
CA GLY A 91 -12.46 -13.85 8.35
C GLY A 91 -10.99 -13.91 7.94
N ALA A 92 -10.52 -15.07 7.48
CA ALA A 92 -9.16 -15.26 6.98
C ALA A 92 -8.93 -14.57 5.63
N VAL A 93 -9.92 -14.55 4.73
CA VAL A 93 -9.82 -13.90 3.42
C VAL A 93 -9.72 -12.38 3.57
N ASP A 94 -10.46 -11.77 4.50
CA ASP A 94 -10.34 -10.34 4.75
C ASP A 94 -8.98 -9.99 5.39
N GLN A 95 -8.46 -10.82 6.29
CA GLN A 95 -7.10 -10.67 6.83
C GLN A 95 -6.02 -10.88 5.76
N VAL A 96 -6.17 -11.88 4.89
CA VAL A 96 -5.24 -12.15 3.80
C VAL A 96 -5.27 -11.03 2.77
N LYS A 97 -6.44 -10.48 2.41
CA LYS A 97 -6.55 -9.31 1.53
C LYS A 97 -5.88 -8.08 2.14
N ALA A 98 -6.05 -7.83 3.43
CA ALA A 98 -5.39 -6.73 4.13
C ALA A 98 -3.87 -6.89 4.13
N GLN A 99 -3.37 -8.09 4.45
CA GLN A 99 -1.94 -8.41 4.42
C GLN A 99 -1.34 -8.33 3.02
N ILE A 100 -2.06 -8.82 2.00
CA ILE A 100 -1.65 -8.72 0.59
C ILE A 100 -1.57 -7.25 0.17
N THR A 101 -2.59 -6.44 0.50
CA THR A 101 -2.61 -5.01 0.17
C THR A 101 -1.45 -4.27 0.84
N GLN A 102 -1.18 -4.57 2.12
CA GLN A 102 -0.07 -3.98 2.86
C GLN A 102 1.30 -4.40 2.31
N ALA A 103 1.48 -5.67 1.95
CA ALA A 103 2.69 -6.18 1.33
C ALA A 103 2.92 -5.55 -0.05
N PHE A 104 1.88 -5.43 -0.88
CA PHE A 104 1.98 -4.75 -2.18
C PHE A 104 2.27 -3.26 -2.03
N GLN A 105 1.64 -2.57 -1.08
CA GLN A 105 1.93 -1.17 -0.81
C GLN A 105 3.40 -0.98 -0.41
N THR A 106 3.91 -1.84 0.47
CA THR A 106 5.31 -1.81 0.90
C THR A 106 6.27 -2.06 -0.28
N GLN A 107 5.96 -3.04 -1.14
CA GLN A 107 6.76 -3.30 -2.34
C GLN A 107 6.71 -2.14 -3.34
N LEU A 108 5.56 -1.50 -3.51
CA LEU A 108 5.42 -0.31 -4.37
C LEU A 108 6.21 0.87 -3.83
N ASP A 109 6.14 1.13 -2.52
CA ASP A 109 6.88 2.21 -1.88
C ASP A 109 8.40 1.96 -1.96
N GLU A 110 8.84 0.72 -1.74
CA GLU A 110 10.24 0.34 -1.87
C GLU A 110 10.74 0.43 -3.32
N ALA A 111 9.96 -0.04 -4.29
CA ALA A 111 10.30 0.08 -5.71
C ALA A 111 10.35 1.53 -6.18
N SER A 112 9.38 2.36 -5.76
CA SER A 112 9.36 3.80 -6.04
C SER A 112 10.57 4.52 -5.43
N SER A 113 10.92 4.19 -4.19
CA SER A 113 12.11 4.73 -3.51
C SER A 113 13.41 4.32 -4.22
N LYS A 114 13.54 3.06 -4.63
CA LYS A 114 14.67 2.57 -5.42
C LYS A 114 14.77 3.26 -6.78
N ASN A 115 13.65 3.41 -7.49
CA ASN A 115 13.64 4.12 -8.78
C ASN A 115 14.09 5.57 -8.63
N LYS A 116 13.55 6.33 -7.67
CA LYS A 116 14.00 7.71 -7.42
C LYS A 116 15.49 7.79 -7.08
N THR A 117 15.98 6.83 -6.30
CA THR A 117 17.40 6.76 -5.92
C THR A 117 18.28 6.46 -7.14
N LEU A 118 17.89 5.49 -7.97
CA LEU A 118 18.58 5.11 -9.20
C LEU A 118 18.54 6.25 -10.23
N GLU A 119 17.41 6.93 -10.40
CA GLU A 119 17.28 8.11 -11.25
C GLU A 119 18.23 9.22 -10.80
N ALA A 120 18.29 9.52 -9.49
CA ALA A 120 19.20 10.52 -8.95
C ALA A 120 20.68 10.14 -9.16
N GLN A 121 21.03 8.86 -8.95
CA GLN A 121 22.40 8.36 -9.19
C GLN A 121 22.77 8.43 -10.68
N LEU A 122 21.87 8.00 -11.56
CA LEU A 122 22.08 7.99 -13.00
C LEU A 122 22.19 9.42 -13.54
N TYR A 123 21.37 10.34 -13.03
CA TYR A 123 21.49 11.76 -13.30
C TYR A 123 22.86 12.29 -12.85
N GLN A 124 23.29 11.99 -11.63
CA GLN A 124 24.58 12.44 -11.11
C GLN A 124 25.76 11.91 -11.94
N GLU A 125 25.72 10.65 -12.34
CA GLU A 125 26.78 10.01 -13.13
C GLU A 125 26.80 10.56 -14.57
N MET A 126 25.66 10.52 -15.27
CA MET A 126 25.60 10.86 -16.70
C MET A 126 25.68 12.36 -16.96
N ILE A 127 25.04 13.18 -16.14
CA ILE A 127 25.01 14.63 -16.32
C ILE A 127 26.15 15.27 -15.52
N GLY A 128 26.29 14.94 -14.23
CA GLY A 128 27.37 15.49 -13.39
C GLY A 128 28.76 15.15 -13.92
N GLY A 129 28.98 13.93 -14.40
CA GLY A 129 30.24 13.54 -15.04
C GLY A 129 30.57 14.39 -16.28
N ARG A 130 29.56 14.77 -17.08
CA ARG A 130 29.74 15.64 -18.27
C ARG A 130 30.03 17.08 -17.89
N PHE A 131 29.38 17.63 -16.87
CA PHE A 131 29.73 18.95 -16.34
C PHE A 131 31.17 18.98 -15.81
N SER A 132 31.61 17.94 -15.10
CA SER A 132 32.98 17.89 -14.56
C SER A 132 34.05 17.76 -15.66
N SER A 133 33.77 17.05 -16.75
CA SER A 133 34.70 16.77 -17.85
C SER A 133 34.58 17.73 -19.04
N SER A 134 33.64 18.67 -19.03
CA SER A 134 33.40 19.59 -20.15
C SER A 134 34.57 20.55 -20.36
N THR A 135 35.11 20.50 -21.59
CA THR A 135 36.15 21.44 -22.03
C THR A 135 35.60 22.85 -22.23
N PHE A 136 34.33 22.99 -22.64
CA PHE A 136 33.69 24.29 -22.77
C PHE A 136 33.66 25.04 -21.44
N ILE A 137 33.30 24.36 -20.34
CA ILE A 137 33.30 24.94 -18.99
C ILE A 137 34.73 25.35 -18.60
N GLN A 138 35.70 24.46 -18.79
CA GLN A 138 37.09 24.71 -18.41
C GLN A 138 37.71 25.89 -19.16
N ASP A 139 37.42 26.03 -20.45
CA ASP A 139 38.05 27.04 -21.30
C ASP A 139 37.29 28.37 -21.30
N ASN A 140 35.95 28.35 -21.35
CA ASN A 140 35.12 29.53 -21.63
C ASN A 140 34.40 30.10 -20.41
N LEU A 141 34.27 29.37 -19.29
CA LEU A 141 33.54 29.86 -18.11
C LEU A 141 34.46 30.30 -16.97
N ALA A 142 34.12 31.43 -16.35
CA ALA A 142 34.83 31.99 -15.20
C ALA A 142 34.39 31.34 -13.86
N ILE A 143 33.33 30.54 -13.88
CA ILE A 143 32.78 29.85 -12.72
C ILE A 143 33.12 28.34 -12.74
N PRO A 144 33.35 27.70 -11.58
CA PRO A 144 33.58 26.26 -11.49
C PRO A 144 32.42 25.41 -12.01
N ALA A 145 32.73 24.21 -12.51
CA ALA A 145 31.75 23.27 -13.07
C ALA A 145 30.59 22.93 -12.11
N ASP A 146 30.83 22.87 -10.80
CA ASP A 146 29.81 22.60 -9.79
C ASP A 146 28.71 23.69 -9.76
N LEU A 147 29.09 24.97 -9.84
CA LEU A 147 28.12 26.06 -9.91
C LEU A 147 27.36 26.08 -11.25
N VAL A 148 28.03 25.72 -12.34
CA VAL A 148 27.39 25.59 -13.66
C VAL A 148 26.36 24.45 -13.62
N GLN A 149 26.71 23.31 -13.04
CA GLN A 149 25.80 22.17 -12.88
C GLN A 149 24.61 22.54 -11.98
N ALA A 150 24.84 23.20 -10.85
CA ALA A 150 23.75 23.64 -9.97
C ALA A 150 22.78 24.58 -10.70
N ARG A 151 23.30 25.45 -11.57
CA ARG A 151 22.46 26.43 -12.27
C ARG A 151 21.81 25.87 -13.52
N PHE A 152 22.53 25.15 -14.37
CA PHE A 152 22.06 24.70 -15.69
C PHE A 152 21.71 23.21 -15.74
N GLY A 153 22.10 22.41 -14.73
CA GLY A 153 21.85 20.97 -14.71
C GLY A 153 20.38 20.62 -14.88
N HIS A 154 19.47 21.37 -14.25
CA HIS A 154 18.01 21.15 -14.36
C HIS A 154 17.46 21.21 -15.80
N ALA A 155 18.19 21.84 -16.73
CA ALA A 155 17.82 21.88 -18.14
C ALA A 155 18.23 20.60 -18.89
N PHE A 156 19.03 19.72 -18.28
CA PHE A 156 19.47 18.46 -18.86
C PHE A 156 18.65 17.31 -18.27
N SER A 157 18.20 16.42 -19.15
CA SER A 157 17.45 15.20 -18.81
C SER A 157 17.99 14.03 -19.62
N ILE A 158 17.63 12.81 -19.23
CA ILE A 158 18.09 11.61 -19.91
C ILE A 158 16.88 11.00 -20.63
N ASP A 159 16.90 11.12 -21.94
CA ASP A 159 15.85 10.60 -22.83
C ASP A 159 16.46 9.49 -23.69
N ALA A 160 15.85 8.29 -23.62
CA ALA A 160 16.34 7.09 -24.30
C ALA A 160 17.84 6.78 -24.10
N GLY A 161 18.38 7.06 -22.91
CA GLY A 161 19.79 6.82 -22.57
C GLY A 161 20.77 7.86 -23.14
N LYS A 162 20.29 8.96 -23.71
CA LYS A 162 21.10 10.10 -24.14
C LYS A 162 20.78 11.33 -23.31
N VAL A 163 21.80 12.15 -23.05
CA VAL A 163 21.61 13.44 -22.36
C VAL A 163 21.02 14.43 -23.36
N VAL A 164 19.84 14.95 -23.06
CA VAL A 164 19.08 15.91 -23.86
C VAL A 164 18.86 17.16 -23.04
N ALA A 165 19.14 18.33 -23.63
CA ALA A 165 18.85 19.60 -23.01
C ALA A 165 17.51 20.18 -23.46
N THR A 166 16.85 20.89 -22.56
CA THR A 166 15.63 21.66 -22.81
C THR A 166 15.85 23.13 -22.55
N ASP A 167 15.27 24.00 -23.38
CA ASP A 167 15.28 25.44 -23.17
C ASP A 167 14.35 25.86 -22.00
N ALA A 168 14.31 27.16 -21.69
CA ALA A 168 13.46 27.70 -20.63
C ALA A 168 11.94 27.52 -20.88
N ALA A 169 11.53 27.21 -22.11
CA ALA A 169 10.16 26.91 -22.50
C ALA A 169 9.85 25.40 -22.51
N GLY A 170 10.84 24.55 -22.22
CA GLY A 170 10.71 23.09 -22.18
C GLY A 170 10.91 22.41 -23.54
N ASN A 171 11.37 23.12 -24.58
CA ASN A 171 11.63 22.53 -25.89
C ASN A 171 13.04 21.92 -25.94
N LYS A 172 13.20 20.80 -26.66
CA LYS A 172 14.52 20.19 -26.89
C LYS A 172 15.44 21.15 -27.65
N VAL A 173 16.68 21.27 -27.18
CA VAL A 173 17.71 22.06 -27.86
C VAL A 173 18.25 21.25 -29.03
N PHE A 174 18.18 21.80 -30.24
CA PHE A 174 18.68 21.17 -31.47
C PHE A 174 20.07 21.70 -31.83
N SER A 175 20.89 20.86 -32.45
CA SER A 175 22.22 21.24 -32.91
C SER A 175 22.12 22.27 -34.05
N ARG A 176 22.93 23.32 -33.98
CA ARG A 176 23.15 24.27 -35.08
C ARG A 176 24.14 23.69 -36.10
N ARG A 177 25.04 22.80 -35.67
CA ARG A 177 26.02 22.13 -36.54
C ARG A 177 25.42 20.97 -37.32
N GLN A 178 24.44 20.26 -36.75
CA GLN A 178 23.73 19.15 -37.39
C GLN A 178 22.22 19.41 -37.39
N PRO A 179 21.67 20.00 -38.46
CA PRO A 179 20.25 20.29 -38.55
C PRO A 179 19.39 19.03 -38.43
N GLY A 180 18.50 19.01 -37.43
CA GLY A 180 17.57 17.90 -37.18
C GLY A 180 18.01 16.93 -36.08
N GLU A 181 19.24 17.02 -35.58
CA GLU A 181 19.68 16.27 -34.40
C GLU A 181 19.59 17.10 -33.12
N ILE A 182 19.39 16.41 -31.98
CA ILE A 182 19.43 17.05 -30.66
C ILE A 182 20.87 17.52 -30.40
N ALA A 183 21.03 18.72 -29.86
CA ALA A 183 22.34 19.24 -29.52
C ALA A 183 23.07 18.32 -28.54
N GLU A 184 24.35 18.04 -28.81
CA GLU A 184 25.22 17.37 -27.84
C GLU A 184 25.41 18.25 -26.60
N PHE A 185 25.85 17.64 -25.50
CA PHE A 185 25.98 18.30 -24.20
C PHE A 185 26.68 19.67 -24.25
N GLU A 186 27.82 19.76 -24.93
CA GLU A 186 28.62 20.98 -25.03
C GLU A 186 27.88 22.10 -25.78
N GLU A 187 27.30 21.78 -26.95
CA GLU A 187 26.56 22.75 -27.78
C GLU A 187 25.25 23.17 -27.12
N ALA A 188 24.58 22.24 -26.45
CA ALA A 188 23.40 22.53 -25.66
C ALA A 188 23.71 23.46 -24.48
N LEU A 189 24.82 23.22 -23.78
CA LEU A 189 25.27 24.07 -22.69
C LEU A 189 25.62 25.47 -23.17
N GLU A 190 26.33 25.58 -24.29
CA GLU A 190 26.64 26.84 -24.96
C GLU A 190 25.35 27.62 -25.29
N TYR A 191 24.37 26.96 -25.91
CA TYR A 191 23.07 27.55 -26.22
C TYR A 191 22.33 28.07 -24.97
N LEU A 192 22.29 27.28 -23.90
CA LEU A 192 21.63 27.66 -22.66
C LEU A 192 22.31 28.86 -21.96
N ILE A 193 23.63 28.93 -22.03
CA ILE A 193 24.41 30.04 -21.48
C ILE A 193 24.27 31.29 -22.34
N GLU A 194 24.22 31.17 -23.66
CA GLU A 194 23.96 32.30 -24.58
C GLU A 194 22.63 33.01 -24.29
N GLN A 195 21.62 32.26 -23.85
CA GLN A 195 20.30 32.76 -23.48
C GLN A 195 20.23 33.31 -22.05
N TYR A 196 21.26 33.09 -21.23
CA TYR A 196 21.24 33.51 -19.84
C TYR A 196 21.41 35.05 -19.73
N PRO A 197 20.50 35.76 -19.05
CA PRO A 197 20.55 37.24 -18.97
C PRO A 197 21.85 37.81 -18.38
N HIS A 198 22.52 37.04 -17.53
CA HIS A 198 23.77 37.44 -16.87
C HIS A 198 24.98 36.68 -17.39
N LYS A 199 24.95 36.24 -18.66
CA LYS A 199 26.03 35.42 -19.26
C LYS A 199 27.40 36.09 -19.20
N ASP A 200 27.47 37.41 -19.34
CA ASP A 200 28.73 38.16 -19.35
C ASP A 200 29.49 38.06 -18.02
N HIS A 201 28.79 37.71 -16.92
CA HIS A 201 29.41 37.49 -15.61
C HIS A 201 29.93 36.06 -15.41
N ILE A 202 29.45 35.10 -16.20
CA ILE A 202 29.85 33.69 -16.10
C ILE A 202 30.81 33.27 -17.21
N LEU A 203 30.81 33.97 -18.34
CA LEU A 203 31.80 33.81 -19.39
C LEU A 203 33.12 34.44 -18.95
N LYS A 204 34.24 33.78 -19.25
CA LYS A 204 35.54 34.45 -19.13
C LYS A 204 35.51 35.62 -20.10
N ALA A 205 35.90 36.81 -19.61
CA ALA A 205 36.11 37.95 -20.48
C ALA A 205 36.98 37.49 -21.65
N SER A 206 36.48 37.66 -22.88
CA SER A 206 37.24 37.32 -24.09
C SER A 206 38.59 38.00 -23.94
N GLY A 207 39.63 37.20 -23.73
CA GLY A 207 40.97 37.71 -23.58
C GLY A 207 41.37 38.38 -24.89
N HIS A 208 41.09 39.68 -24.98
CA HIS A 208 42.15 40.58 -25.40
C HIS A 208 43.34 40.14 -24.58
N ARG A 209 44.27 39.43 -25.23
CA ARG A 209 45.65 39.34 -24.78
C ARG A 209 45.97 40.75 -24.34
N GLY A 210 46.08 40.98 -23.04
CA GLY A 210 46.55 42.24 -22.51
C GLY A 210 47.89 42.45 -23.18
N GLY A 211 47.91 43.31 -24.21
CA GLY A 211 49.14 43.78 -24.82
C GLY A 211 49.98 44.25 -23.65
N GLY A 212 51.17 43.66 -23.52
CA GLY A 212 52.06 43.92 -22.40
C GLY A 212 52.06 45.40 -22.10
N SER A 213 51.41 45.77 -21.00
CA SER A 213 51.40 47.13 -20.52
C SER A 213 52.83 47.40 -20.09
N GLN A 214 53.63 47.92 -21.02
CA GLN A 214 54.80 48.71 -20.69
C GLN A 214 54.35 49.70 -19.62
N PRO A 215 55.02 49.76 -18.46
CA PRO A 215 54.75 50.81 -17.50
C PRO A 215 55.20 52.11 -18.15
N THR A 216 54.26 52.86 -18.73
CA THR A 216 54.43 54.27 -19.03
C THR A 216 54.50 55.03 -17.71
N PRO A 217 55.57 55.81 -17.46
CA PRO A 217 55.79 56.47 -16.18
C PRO A 217 54.99 57.78 -16.11
N GLN A 218 53.99 57.85 -15.24
CA GLN A 218 53.40 59.12 -14.81
C GLN A 218 52.94 58.93 -13.34
N GLN A 219 53.82 59.21 -12.38
CA GLN A 219 53.99 60.52 -11.73
C GLN A 219 52.78 60.91 -10.87
N HIS A 220 52.69 60.32 -9.67
CA HIS A 220 52.24 61.02 -8.47
C HIS A 220 52.97 60.45 -7.25
N GLY A 221 53.74 61.31 -6.55
CA GLY A 221 53.99 61.18 -5.13
C GLY A 221 55.38 60.74 -4.68
N HIS A 222 55.87 59.57 -5.11
CA HIS A 222 57.12 59.02 -4.55
C HIS A 222 57.95 58.32 -5.62
N LYS A 223 59.14 58.87 -5.90
CA LYS A 223 60.17 58.20 -6.71
C LYS A 223 60.65 56.99 -5.90
N THR A 224 60.38 55.78 -6.37
CA THR A 224 60.96 54.56 -5.78
C THR A 224 62.04 54.01 -6.70
N LEU A 225 63.19 53.68 -6.14
CA LEU A 225 64.29 53.02 -6.85
C LEU A 225 64.42 51.60 -6.31
N LYS A 226 64.58 50.60 -7.20
CA LYS A 226 64.95 49.25 -6.75
C LYS A 226 66.26 49.33 -5.98
N ARG A 227 66.35 48.64 -4.84
CA ARG A 227 67.55 48.70 -3.97
C ARG A 227 68.86 48.41 -4.70
N SER A 228 68.84 47.45 -5.64
CA SER A 228 70.00 47.13 -6.49
C SER A 228 70.45 48.28 -7.39
N ALA A 229 69.52 49.11 -7.87
CA ALA A 229 69.82 50.28 -8.67
C ALA A 229 70.36 51.43 -7.80
N PHE A 230 69.90 51.55 -6.54
CA PHE A 230 70.45 52.53 -5.58
C PHE A 230 71.90 52.19 -5.19
N ASP A 231 72.18 50.92 -4.93
CA ASP A 231 73.53 50.48 -4.52
C ASP A 231 74.57 50.64 -5.63
N ALA A 232 74.14 50.65 -6.90
CA ALA A 232 75.00 50.89 -8.06
C ALA A 232 75.34 52.38 -8.30
N LEU A 233 74.71 53.32 -7.59
CA LEU A 233 74.99 54.75 -7.74
C LEU A 233 76.31 55.14 -7.07
N ASP A 234 76.97 56.17 -7.60
CA ASP A 234 78.13 56.80 -6.97
C ASP A 234 77.70 57.56 -5.69
N ILE A 235 78.68 57.89 -4.84
CA ILE A 235 78.42 58.46 -3.51
C ILE A 235 77.69 59.81 -3.58
N GLY A 236 77.96 60.62 -4.62
CA GLY A 236 77.27 61.90 -4.82
C GLY A 236 75.80 61.71 -5.19
N SER A 237 75.53 60.77 -6.10
CA SER A 237 74.16 60.46 -6.54
C SER A 237 73.32 59.76 -5.48
N LYS A 238 73.94 58.95 -4.60
CA LYS A 238 73.26 58.33 -3.44
C LYS A 238 72.76 59.36 -2.44
N GLN A 239 73.57 60.38 -2.15
CA GLN A 239 73.18 61.47 -1.24
C GLN A 239 72.08 62.34 -1.85
N ALA A 240 72.12 62.60 -3.16
CA ALA A 240 71.05 63.31 -3.86
C ALA A 240 69.72 62.52 -3.82
N ALA A 241 69.76 61.20 -4.05
CA ALA A 241 68.58 60.34 -3.99
C ALA A 241 67.95 60.27 -2.59
N LEU A 242 68.75 60.27 -1.52
CA LEU A 242 68.26 60.35 -0.14
C LEU A 242 67.65 61.72 0.19
N LYS A 243 68.23 62.80 -0.32
CA LYS A 243 67.74 64.18 -0.11
C LYS A 243 66.43 64.45 -0.86
N ASP A 244 66.22 63.78 -1.99
CA ASP A 244 65.00 63.81 -2.81
C ASP A 244 63.86 62.90 -2.27
N GLY A 245 64.08 62.21 -1.14
CA GLY A 245 63.06 61.37 -0.50
C GLY A 245 62.72 60.09 -1.26
N ILE A 246 63.68 59.53 -2.00
CA ILE A 246 63.48 58.29 -2.76
C ILE A 246 63.45 57.09 -1.82
N LEU A 247 62.33 56.36 -1.80
CA LEU A 247 62.18 55.12 -1.03
C LEU A 247 62.73 53.94 -1.83
N THR A 248 63.52 53.08 -1.19
CA THR A 248 64.00 51.85 -1.82
C THR A 248 62.99 50.73 -1.60
N GLY A 249 62.61 50.07 -2.70
CA GLY A 249 61.73 48.90 -2.73
C GLY A 249 62.42 47.67 -3.29
#